data_AF-A0A8J8DWX0-F1
#
_entry.id   AF-A0A8J8DWX0-F1
#
_cell.length_a   1.000
_cell.length_b   1.000
_cell.length_c   1.000
_cell.angle_alpha   90.00
_cell.angle_beta   90.00
_cell.angle_gamma   90.00
#
_symmetry.space_group_name_H-M   'P 1'
#
loop_
_entity.id
_entity.type
_entity.pdbx_description
1 polymer ?
#
loop_
_entity_poly.entity_id
_entity_poly.type
_entity_poly.pdbx_seq_one_letter_code
_entity_poly.pdbx_strand_id
1 'polypeptide(L)'
;MKEGCPVCRILREYEESEIDIILYEHVNDPAVRAKFKESLGLCTYHAWKTLKKAHSNPLLGPLGVAIIYEHMLSTYIKTLESWEKVKEGECFLCLLVEEKEKDTVEAITEKIEELLPVYESSEAILCKRHHEMIDSILRKKNPQSAERLRKVQLEKLKKLRERMNSFINKFDYKATERPTKEEVLSLPMTIEALKGLENGATLRKKERKKRTKRVLLWR
;
A
#
# COMPACT_ATOMS: atom_id res chain seq x y z
N MET A 1 12.26 -6.16 14.41
CA MET A 1 11.31 -5.51 13.47
C MET A 1 11.86 -4.15 13.08
N LYS A 2 11.85 -3.79 11.79
CA LYS A 2 12.18 -2.43 11.30
C LYS A 2 11.04 -1.43 11.65
N GLU A 3 11.31 -0.12 11.60
CA GLU A 3 10.34 0.96 11.86
C GLU A 3 9.14 0.94 10.91
N GLY A 4 7.96 1.36 11.40
CA GLY A 4 6.71 1.43 10.62
C GLY A 4 5.80 0.19 10.74
N CYS A 5 4.82 0.07 9.84
CA CYS A 5 3.82 -0.99 9.85
C CYS A 5 4.33 -2.26 9.14
N PRO A 6 4.40 -3.42 9.84
CA PRO A 6 4.91 -4.65 9.24
C PRO A 6 4.12 -5.13 8.03
N VAL A 7 2.79 -5.01 8.05
CA VAL A 7 1.94 -5.39 6.91
C VAL A 7 2.21 -4.50 5.70
N CYS A 8 2.28 -3.17 5.89
CA CYS A 8 2.59 -2.24 4.81
C CYS A 8 3.94 -2.55 4.15
N ARG A 9 4.96 -2.91 4.93
CA ARG A 9 6.28 -3.28 4.41
C ARG A 9 6.23 -4.55 3.58
N ILE A 10 5.61 -5.61 4.10
CA ILE A 10 5.43 -6.88 3.38
C ILE A 10 4.71 -6.63 2.04
N LEU A 11 3.66 -5.81 2.04
CA LEU A 11 2.91 -5.49 0.82
C LEU A 11 3.73 -4.70 -0.18
N ARG A 12 4.56 -3.76 0.29
CA ARG A 12 5.43 -2.98 -0.58
C ARG A 12 6.50 -3.87 -1.22
N GLU A 13 7.12 -4.74 -0.45
CA GLU A 13 8.12 -5.69 -0.94
C GLU A 13 7.51 -6.67 -1.94
N TYR A 14 6.33 -7.21 -1.62
CA TYR A 14 5.56 -8.06 -2.54
C TYR A 14 5.20 -7.33 -3.84
N GLU A 15 4.64 -6.12 -3.75
CA GLU A 15 4.30 -5.33 -4.93
C GLU A 15 5.52 -5.02 -5.80
N GLU A 16 6.66 -4.72 -5.17
CA GLU A 16 7.91 -4.53 -5.89
C GLU A 16 8.32 -5.84 -6.59
N SER A 17 8.28 -6.98 -5.91
CA SER A 17 8.59 -8.29 -6.50
C SER A 17 7.67 -8.64 -7.69
N GLU A 18 6.36 -8.42 -7.56
CA GLU A 18 5.41 -8.69 -8.65
C GLU A 18 5.70 -7.84 -9.89
N ILE A 19 6.14 -6.59 -9.70
CA ILE A 19 6.58 -5.75 -10.82
C ILE A 19 7.82 -6.34 -11.50
N ASP A 20 8.79 -6.87 -10.74
CA ASP A 20 9.98 -7.53 -11.32
C ASP A 20 9.56 -8.74 -12.16
N ILE A 21 8.70 -9.60 -11.62
CA ILE A 21 8.21 -10.80 -12.28
C ILE A 21 7.45 -10.44 -13.57
N ILE A 22 6.57 -9.42 -13.51
CA ILE A 22 5.84 -8.93 -14.69
C ILE A 22 6.79 -8.47 -15.79
N LEU A 23 7.82 -7.71 -15.44
CA LEU A 23 8.77 -7.14 -16.40
C LEU A 23 9.74 -8.18 -16.96
N TYR A 24 10.14 -9.16 -16.15
CA TYR A 24 11.12 -10.18 -16.52
C TYR A 24 10.49 -11.38 -17.26
N GLU A 25 9.36 -11.90 -16.77
CA GLU A 25 8.79 -13.17 -17.24
C GLU A 25 7.56 -12.99 -18.12
N HIS A 26 6.74 -11.97 -17.86
CA HIS A 26 5.36 -11.97 -18.34
C HIS A 26 5.02 -11.01 -19.47
N VAL A 27 5.99 -10.25 -19.97
CA VAL A 27 5.77 -9.41 -21.15
C VAL A 27 5.48 -10.22 -22.40
N ASN A 28 5.84 -11.51 -22.42
CA ASN A 28 5.53 -12.46 -23.50
C ASN A 28 4.48 -13.51 -23.12
N ASP A 29 4.04 -13.58 -21.86
CA ASP A 29 3.04 -14.55 -21.40
C ASP A 29 1.63 -14.17 -21.91
N PRO A 30 0.96 -15.05 -22.67
CA PRO A 30 -0.38 -14.77 -23.21
C PRO A 30 -1.46 -14.53 -22.15
N ALA A 31 -1.41 -15.21 -21.00
CA ALA A 31 -2.38 -15.07 -19.92
C ALA A 31 -2.22 -13.72 -19.20
N VAL A 32 -0.98 -13.27 -19.01
CA VAL A 32 -0.71 -11.95 -18.43
C VAL A 32 -1.06 -10.82 -19.40
N ARG A 33 -0.75 -10.99 -20.70
CA ARG A 33 -1.21 -10.06 -21.75
C ARG A 33 -2.74 -9.95 -21.81
N ALA A 34 -3.46 -11.07 -21.63
CA ALA A 34 -4.93 -11.05 -21.56
C ALA A 34 -5.44 -10.24 -20.36
N LYS A 35 -4.84 -10.39 -19.17
CA LYS A 35 -5.19 -9.59 -17.98
C LYS A 35 -4.94 -8.09 -18.19
N PHE A 36 -3.84 -7.71 -18.86
CA PHE A 36 -3.59 -6.31 -19.22
C PHE A 36 -4.57 -5.78 -20.27
N LYS A 37 -5.01 -6.62 -21.21
CA LYS A 37 -6.03 -6.29 -22.22
C LYS A 37 -7.39 -5.99 -21.58
N GLU A 38 -7.83 -6.84 -20.66
CA GLU A 38 -9.15 -6.70 -20.00
C GLU A 38 -9.22 -5.48 -19.07
N SER A 39 -8.09 -5.08 -18.50
CA SER A 39 -8.00 -3.96 -17.57
C SER A 39 -7.72 -2.61 -18.24
N LEU A 40 -7.42 -2.60 -19.55
CA LEU A 40 -6.72 -1.48 -20.21
C LEU A 40 -5.49 -1.05 -19.39
N GLY A 41 -4.78 -2.03 -18.80
CA GLY A 41 -3.53 -1.82 -18.11
C GLY A 41 -3.56 -1.65 -16.60
N LEU A 42 -2.54 -0.93 -16.14
CA LEU A 42 -2.32 -0.59 -14.74
C LEU A 42 -3.05 0.70 -14.37
N CYS A 43 -3.47 0.82 -13.11
CA CYS A 43 -3.93 2.11 -12.59
C CYS A 43 -2.80 3.14 -12.67
N THR A 44 -3.13 4.43 -12.59
CA THR A 44 -2.14 5.52 -12.66
C THR A 44 -0.96 5.31 -11.71
N TYR A 45 -1.21 4.88 -10.47
CA TYR A 45 -0.13 4.60 -9.52
C TYR A 45 0.82 3.49 -10.01
N HIS A 46 0.26 2.34 -10.39
CA HIS A 46 1.05 1.19 -10.82
C HIS A 46 1.73 1.41 -12.17
N ALA A 47 1.12 2.17 -13.07
CA ALA A 47 1.70 2.62 -14.33
C ALA A 47 3.06 3.30 -14.11
N TRP A 48 3.04 4.39 -13.33
CA TRP A 48 4.23 5.19 -13.06
C TRP A 48 5.24 4.46 -12.18
N LYS A 49 4.78 3.66 -11.20
CA LYS A 49 5.68 2.85 -10.37
C LYS A 49 6.43 1.81 -11.20
N THR A 50 5.74 1.13 -12.11
CA THR A 50 6.33 0.13 -13.01
C THR A 50 7.35 0.77 -13.95
N LEU A 51 7.02 1.91 -14.57
CA LEU A 51 7.95 2.66 -15.41
C LEU A 51 9.21 3.08 -14.64
N LYS A 52 9.04 3.67 -13.45
CA LYS A 52 10.16 4.08 -12.59
C LYS A 52 11.06 2.89 -12.26
N LYS A 53 10.45 1.74 -11.94
CA LYS A 53 11.18 0.52 -11.60
C LYS A 53 11.96 -0.03 -12.79
N ALA A 54 11.35 -0.09 -13.97
CA ALA A 54 11.98 -0.49 -15.22
C ALA A 54 13.21 0.36 -15.57
N HIS A 55 13.17 1.67 -15.31
CA HIS A 55 14.33 2.56 -15.51
C HIS A 55 15.42 2.39 -14.43
N SER A 56 15.04 2.01 -13.22
CA SER A 56 15.98 1.89 -12.11
C SER A 56 16.76 0.57 -12.08
N ASN A 57 16.30 -0.46 -12.80
CA ASN A 57 16.92 -1.77 -12.84
C ASN A 57 17.42 -2.08 -14.26
N PRO A 58 18.75 -2.07 -14.51
CA PRO A 58 19.33 -2.34 -15.83
C PRO A 58 18.97 -3.71 -16.41
N LEU A 59 18.60 -4.69 -15.58
CA LEU A 59 18.23 -6.04 -16.02
C LEU A 59 16.80 -6.14 -16.58
N LEU A 60 15.92 -5.19 -16.23
CA LEU A 60 14.52 -5.19 -16.70
C LEU A 60 14.38 -4.35 -17.97
N GLY A 61 14.93 -3.14 -17.95
CA GLY A 61 14.79 -2.15 -19.02
C GLY A 61 13.34 -1.72 -19.30
N PRO A 62 13.14 -0.68 -20.14
CA PRO A 62 11.81 -0.16 -20.44
C PRO A 62 11.00 -1.00 -21.44
N LEU A 63 11.60 -2.01 -22.07
CA LEU A 63 10.98 -2.76 -23.16
C LEU A 63 9.67 -3.43 -22.72
N GLY A 64 9.67 -4.07 -21.56
CA GLY A 64 8.47 -4.71 -21.02
C GLY A 64 7.31 -3.73 -20.83
N VAL A 65 7.63 -2.54 -20.29
CA VAL A 65 6.65 -1.46 -20.13
C VAL A 65 6.16 -0.96 -21.49
N ALA A 66 7.07 -0.77 -22.46
CA ALA A 66 6.72 -0.31 -23.79
C ALA A 66 5.75 -1.27 -24.51
N ILE A 67 5.97 -2.58 -24.40
CA ILE A 67 5.08 -3.61 -24.97
C ILE A 67 3.68 -3.53 -24.36
N ILE A 68 3.59 -3.43 -23.02
CA ILE A 68 2.31 -3.32 -22.31
C ILE A 68 1.56 -2.06 -22.75
N TYR A 69 2.25 -0.91 -22.80
CA TYR A 69 1.63 0.38 -23.11
C TYR A 69 1.36 0.60 -24.59
N GLU A 70 2.13 0.01 -25.50
CA GLU A 70 1.81 -0.02 -26.93
C GLU A 70 0.46 -0.72 -27.14
N HIS A 71 0.29 -1.91 -26.55
CA HIS A 71 -0.95 -2.66 -26.70
C HIS A 71 -2.16 -1.93 -26.10
N MET A 72 -1.99 -1.24 -24.97
CA MET A 72 -3.01 -0.37 -24.39
C MET A 72 -3.36 0.81 -25.29
N LEU A 73 -2.35 1.49 -25.84
CA LEU A 73 -2.52 2.63 -26.76
C LEU A 73 -3.26 2.17 -28.03
N SER A 74 -2.83 1.06 -28.62
CA SER A 74 -3.47 0.44 -29.78
C SER A 74 -4.93 0.03 -29.51
N THR A 75 -5.23 -0.46 -28.30
CA THR A 75 -6.60 -0.76 -27.89
C THR A 75 -7.45 0.52 -27.79
N TYR A 76 -6.91 1.57 -27.16
CA TYR A 76 -7.59 2.85 -27.01
C TYR A 76 -7.88 3.50 -28.37
N ILE A 77 -6.92 3.49 -29.30
CA ILE A 77 -7.09 4.01 -30.67
C ILE A 77 -8.26 3.29 -31.37
N LYS A 78 -8.29 1.95 -31.35
CA LYS A 78 -9.37 1.17 -31.98
C LYS A 78 -10.74 1.48 -31.39
N THR A 79 -10.83 1.67 -30.08
CA THR A 79 -12.08 2.03 -29.42
C THR A 79 -12.55 3.44 -29.79
N LEU A 80 -11.63 4.38 -29.99
CA LEU A 80 -11.98 5.72 -30.48
C LEU A 80 -12.43 5.69 -31.94
N GLU A 81 -11.78 4.88 -32.79
CA GLU A 81 -12.17 4.69 -34.18
C GLU A 81 -13.58 4.06 -34.30
N SER A 82 -13.95 3.16 -33.39
CA SER A 82 -15.28 2.56 -33.33
C SER A 82 -16.35 3.44 -32.65
N TRP A 83 -15.99 4.65 -32.20
CA TRP A 83 -16.86 5.56 -31.43
C TRP A 83 -17.45 4.93 -30.15
N GLU A 84 -16.79 3.90 -29.63
CA GLU A 84 -17.20 3.21 -28.42
C GLU A 84 -16.62 3.91 -27.17
N LYS A 85 -17.23 3.65 -26.01
CA LYS A 85 -16.65 4.09 -24.74
C LYS A 85 -15.60 3.09 -24.28
N VAL A 86 -14.44 3.62 -23.93
CA VAL A 86 -13.34 2.84 -23.33
C VAL A 86 -13.74 2.39 -21.93
N LYS A 87 -13.65 1.09 -21.68
CA LYS A 87 -13.88 0.49 -20.37
C LYS A 87 -12.54 0.11 -19.76
N GLU A 88 -12.21 0.73 -18.64
CA GLU A 88 -11.06 0.35 -17.81
C GLU A 88 -11.51 -0.65 -16.75
N GLY A 89 -11.00 -1.87 -16.84
CA GLY A 89 -11.21 -2.92 -15.84
C GLY A 89 -10.45 -2.67 -14.54
N GLU A 90 -10.34 -3.69 -13.70
CA GLU A 90 -9.60 -3.57 -12.44
C GLU A 90 -8.10 -3.75 -12.67
N CYS A 91 -7.27 -2.88 -12.09
CA CYS A 91 -5.81 -3.00 -12.17
C CYS A 91 -5.35 -4.34 -11.59
N PHE A 92 -4.62 -5.12 -12.39
CA PHE A 92 -4.12 -6.43 -12.01
C PHE A 92 -3.20 -6.39 -10.77
N LEU A 93 -2.24 -5.45 -10.72
CA LEU A 93 -1.38 -5.28 -9.55
C LEU A 93 -2.15 -4.87 -8.29
N CYS A 94 -3.20 -4.05 -8.42
CA CYS A 94 -4.08 -3.73 -7.30
C CYS A 94 -4.80 -4.97 -6.75
N LEU A 95 -5.17 -5.92 -7.61
CA LEU A 95 -5.82 -7.16 -7.18
C LEU A 95 -4.85 -8.05 -6.41
N LEU A 96 -3.65 -8.27 -6.95
CA LEU A 96 -2.61 -9.08 -6.30
C LEU A 96 -2.23 -8.52 -4.92
N VAL A 97 -2.06 -7.20 -4.80
CA VAL A 97 -1.70 -6.57 -3.53
C VAL A 97 -2.86 -6.63 -2.52
N GLU A 98 -4.12 -6.56 -2.97
CA GLU A 98 -5.28 -6.73 -2.09
C GLU A 98 -5.43 -8.16 -1.57
N GLU A 99 -5.17 -9.16 -2.41
CA GLU A 99 -5.15 -10.56 -1.99
C GLU A 99 -4.05 -10.78 -0.95
N LYS A 100 -2.82 -10.33 -1.26
CA LYS A 100 -1.70 -10.43 -0.32
C LYS A 100 -1.96 -9.72 1.01
N GLU A 101 -2.67 -8.60 1.01
CA GLU A 101 -3.04 -7.88 2.24
C GLU A 101 -3.90 -8.75 3.15
N LYS A 102 -4.91 -9.42 2.58
CA LYS A 102 -5.78 -10.32 3.34
C LYS A 102 -4.99 -11.47 3.93
N ASP A 103 -4.22 -12.17 3.11
CA ASP A 103 -3.43 -13.34 3.54
C ASP A 103 -2.44 -12.95 4.64
N THR A 104 -1.78 -11.79 4.48
CA THR A 104 -0.82 -11.30 5.47
C THR A 104 -1.49 -10.95 6.80
N VAL A 105 -2.66 -10.31 6.75
CA VAL A 105 -3.44 -9.98 7.95
C VAL A 105 -3.94 -11.26 8.65
N GLU A 106 -4.42 -12.24 7.89
CA GLU A 106 -4.87 -13.52 8.42
C GLU A 106 -3.72 -14.28 9.09
N ALA A 107 -2.58 -14.42 8.41
CA ALA A 107 -1.40 -15.08 8.95
C ALA A 107 -0.88 -14.41 10.24
N ILE A 108 -0.83 -13.07 10.29
CA ILE A 108 -0.44 -12.34 11.51
C ILE A 108 -1.45 -12.58 12.63
N THR A 109 -2.74 -12.63 12.29
CA THR A 109 -3.81 -12.84 13.28
C THR A 109 -3.74 -14.25 13.86
N GLU A 110 -3.44 -15.26 13.05
CA GLU A 110 -3.24 -16.64 13.51
C GLU A 110 -2.03 -16.80 14.41
N LYS A 111 -0.96 -16.02 14.16
CA LYS A 111 0.28 -16.04 14.94
C LYS A 111 0.38 -14.93 15.98
N ILE A 112 -0.73 -14.28 16.33
CA ILE A 112 -0.71 -13.06 17.14
C ILE A 112 -0.08 -13.24 18.52
N GLU A 113 -0.27 -14.40 19.16
CA GLU A 113 0.23 -14.65 20.51
C GLU A 113 1.75 -14.73 20.55
N GLU A 114 2.34 -15.33 19.50
CA GLU A 114 3.79 -15.39 19.28
C GLU A 114 4.34 -14.01 18.89
N LEU A 115 3.59 -13.24 18.10
CA LEU A 115 4.04 -11.96 17.54
C LEU A 115 3.86 -10.77 18.50
N LEU A 116 2.91 -10.80 19.42
CA LEU A 116 2.62 -9.68 20.33
C LEU A 116 3.81 -9.25 21.20
N PRO A 117 4.57 -10.16 21.85
CA PRO A 117 5.78 -9.78 22.60
C PRO A 117 6.84 -9.11 21.71
N VAL A 118 7.01 -9.60 20.47
CA VAL A 118 7.94 -9.01 19.50
C VAL A 118 7.45 -7.63 19.05
N TYR A 119 6.15 -7.49 18.83
CA TYR A 119 5.54 -6.21 18.48
C TYR A 119 5.73 -5.18 19.60
N GLU A 120 5.42 -5.59 20.84
CA GLU A 120 5.52 -4.77 22.06
C GLU A 120 6.93 -4.22 22.27
N SER A 121 7.96 -5.05 22.13
CA SER A 121 9.37 -4.67 22.28
C SER A 121 9.99 -3.91 21.10
N SER A 122 9.30 -3.83 19.96
CA SER A 122 9.83 -3.16 18.76
C SER A 122 9.40 -1.69 18.61
N GLU A 123 10.07 -0.92 17.76
CA GLU A 123 9.58 0.42 17.34
C GLU A 123 8.52 0.36 16.22
N ALA A 124 8.06 -0.84 15.83
CA ALA A 124 7.04 -0.98 14.80
C ALA A 124 5.68 -0.45 15.31
N ILE A 125 4.95 0.23 14.43
CA ILE A 125 3.61 0.75 14.69
C ILE A 125 2.71 0.29 13.55
N LEU A 126 1.67 -0.50 13.86
CA LEU A 126 0.66 -0.83 12.86
C LEU A 126 -0.04 0.45 12.39
N CYS A 127 -0.19 0.60 11.08
CA CYS A 127 -1.00 1.70 10.56
C CYS A 127 -2.48 1.48 10.92
N LYS A 128 -3.26 2.56 10.97
CA LYS A 128 -4.68 2.56 11.32
C LYS A 128 -5.45 1.45 10.60
N ARG A 129 -5.25 1.32 9.28
CA ARG A 129 -5.93 0.30 8.47
C ARG A 129 -5.61 -1.11 8.96
N HIS A 130 -4.33 -1.46 9.07
CA HIS A 130 -3.94 -2.83 9.42
C HIS A 130 -4.21 -3.15 10.89
N HIS A 131 -4.10 -2.17 11.79
CA HIS A 131 -4.56 -2.33 13.16
C HIS A 131 -6.07 -2.64 13.20
N GLU A 132 -6.90 -1.87 12.48
CA GLU A 132 -8.35 -2.10 12.41
C GLU A 132 -8.71 -3.46 11.80
N MET A 133 -8.01 -3.89 10.76
CA MET A 133 -8.24 -5.21 10.14
C MET A 133 -7.93 -6.34 11.11
N ILE A 134 -6.76 -6.32 11.75
CA ILE A 134 -6.34 -7.34 12.73
C ILE A 134 -7.26 -7.32 13.96
N ASP A 135 -7.52 -6.14 14.53
CA ASP A 135 -8.42 -5.97 15.70
C ASP A 135 -9.83 -6.50 15.42
N SER A 136 -10.36 -6.29 14.21
CA SER A 136 -11.70 -6.78 13.83
C SER A 136 -11.80 -8.31 13.81
N ILE A 137 -10.73 -9.01 13.42
CA ILE A 137 -10.68 -10.47 13.39
C ILE A 137 -10.46 -10.99 14.82
N LEU A 138 -9.50 -10.40 15.55
CA LEU A 138 -9.17 -10.81 16.91
C LEU A 138 -10.34 -10.63 17.88
N ARG A 139 -11.12 -9.56 17.77
CA ARG A 139 -12.31 -9.37 18.62
C ARG A 139 -13.30 -10.53 18.57
N LYS A 140 -13.34 -11.27 17.47
CA LYS A 140 -14.21 -12.43 17.29
C LYS A 140 -13.53 -13.72 17.73
N LYS A 141 -12.25 -13.90 17.42
CA LYS A 141 -11.52 -15.16 17.61
C LYS A 141 -10.74 -15.24 18.93
N ASN A 142 -10.15 -14.14 19.38
CA ASN A 142 -9.31 -14.04 20.57
C ASN A 142 -9.40 -12.63 21.20
N PRO A 143 -10.46 -12.33 21.97
CA PRO A 143 -10.70 -11.01 22.55
C PRO A 143 -9.59 -10.53 23.49
N GLN A 144 -8.92 -11.46 24.19
CA GLN A 144 -7.80 -11.15 25.08
C GLN A 144 -6.61 -10.60 24.29
N SER A 145 -6.23 -11.25 23.19
CA SER A 145 -5.19 -10.75 22.29
C SER A 145 -5.59 -9.43 21.62
N ALA A 146 -6.88 -9.22 21.32
CA ALA A 146 -7.38 -7.95 20.80
C ALA A 146 -7.17 -6.80 21.80
N GLU A 147 -7.51 -7.03 23.07
CA GLU A 147 -7.31 -6.03 24.14
C GLU A 147 -5.83 -5.72 24.35
N ARG A 148 -4.98 -6.76 24.39
CA ARG A 148 -3.52 -6.59 24.52
C ARG A 148 -2.94 -5.82 23.33
N LEU A 149 -3.31 -6.17 22.10
CA LEU A 149 -2.88 -5.46 20.90
C LEU A 149 -3.25 -3.97 20.96
N ARG A 150 -4.48 -3.66 21.39
CA ARG A 150 -4.97 -2.29 21.53
C ARG A 150 -4.18 -1.49 22.58
N LYS A 151 -3.89 -2.09 23.74
CA LYS A 151 -3.08 -1.45 24.79
C LYS A 151 -1.68 -1.14 24.27
N VAL A 152 -1.00 -2.12 23.67
CA VAL A 152 0.35 -1.93 23.10
C VAL A 152 0.34 -0.87 22.00
N GLN A 153 -0.63 -0.91 21.08
CA GLN A 153 -0.80 0.09 20.02
C GLN A 153 -0.97 1.50 20.58
N LEU A 154 -1.84 1.67 21.59
CA LEU A 154 -2.12 2.96 22.20
C LEU A 154 -0.87 3.59 22.82
N GLU A 155 -0.10 2.79 23.57
CA GLU A 155 1.13 3.28 24.20
C GLU A 155 2.19 3.69 23.17
N LYS A 156 2.36 2.92 22.09
CA LYS A 156 3.26 3.31 20.99
C LYS A 156 2.82 4.61 20.30
N LEU A 157 1.52 4.79 20.07
CA LEU A 157 0.98 6.01 19.45
C LEU A 157 1.11 7.24 20.36
N LYS A 158 0.94 7.09 21.68
CA LYS A 158 1.17 8.19 22.63
C LYS A 158 2.63 8.65 22.62
N LYS A 159 3.58 7.71 22.65
CA LYS A 159 5.02 8.01 22.53
C LYS A 159 5.34 8.72 21.21
N LEU A 160 4.76 8.26 20.10
CA LEU A 160 4.93 8.92 18.81
C LEU A 160 4.38 10.36 18.82
N ARG A 161 3.21 10.57 19.45
CA ARG A 161 2.62 11.91 19.61
C ARG A 161 3.50 12.83 20.46
N GLU A 162 4.10 12.32 21.53
CA GLU A 162 5.06 13.09 22.35
C GLU A 162 6.27 13.52 21.53
N ARG A 163 6.86 12.60 20.75
CA ARG A 163 7.95 12.93 19.80
C ARG A 163 7.53 14.00 18.78
N MET A 164 6.32 13.88 18.22
CA MET A 164 5.78 14.85 17.26
C MET A 164 5.51 16.23 17.89
N ASN A 165 5.02 16.27 19.12
CA ASN A 165 4.85 17.53 19.85
C ASN A 165 6.19 18.18 20.16
N SER A 166 7.20 17.40 20.54
CA SER A 166 8.56 17.90 20.75
C SER A 166 9.14 18.49 19.46
N PHE A 167 8.94 17.80 18.33
CA PHE A 167 9.28 18.33 17.00
C PHE A 167 8.59 19.68 16.73
N ILE A 168 7.27 19.79 16.92
CA ILE A 168 6.50 21.02 16.68
C ILE A 168 7.01 22.18 17.57
N ASN A 169 7.25 21.92 18.85
CA ASN A 169 7.69 22.94 19.80
C ASN A 169 9.04 23.57 19.43
N LYS A 170 9.90 22.82 18.72
CA LYS A 170 11.21 23.31 18.26
C LYS A 170 11.14 24.22 17.03
N PHE A 171 9.95 24.45 16.48
CA PHE A 171 9.68 25.48 15.47
C PHE A 171 8.96 26.69 16.05
N ASP A 172 8.74 26.76 17.37
CA ASP A 172 8.34 28.00 18.02
C ASP A 172 9.47 29.04 17.87
N TYR A 173 9.12 30.30 17.64
CA TYR A 173 10.10 31.39 17.42
C TYR A 173 11.03 31.62 18.62
N LYS A 174 10.67 31.08 19.79
CA LYS A 174 11.47 31.11 21.02
C LYS A 174 12.40 29.91 21.17
N ALA A 175 12.31 28.90 20.31
CA ALA A 175 13.10 27.69 20.42
C ALA A 175 14.58 27.98 20.13
N THR A 176 15.44 27.59 21.06
CA THR A 176 16.90 27.73 20.96
C THR A 176 17.57 26.45 20.46
N GLU A 177 16.87 25.32 20.52
CA GLU A 177 17.38 24.00 20.16
C GLU A 177 16.82 23.50 18.84
N ARG A 178 17.66 22.81 18.07
CA ARG A 178 17.23 22.14 16.83
C ARG A 178 16.57 20.79 17.13
N PRO A 179 15.64 20.33 16.26
CA PRO A 179 15.09 18.99 16.35
C PRO A 179 16.14 17.89 16.23
N THR A 180 15.99 16.84 17.03
CA THR A 180 16.78 15.60 16.94
C THR A 180 16.31 14.75 15.75
N LYS A 181 17.10 13.73 15.37
CA LYS A 181 16.72 12.81 14.30
C LYS A 181 15.39 12.09 14.60
N GLU A 182 15.18 11.65 15.83
CA GLU A 182 13.95 10.95 16.23
C GLU A 182 12.72 11.86 16.16
N GLU A 183 12.87 13.13 16.53
CA GLU A 183 11.81 14.14 16.41
C GLU A 183 11.48 14.41 14.94
N VAL A 184 12.46 14.54 14.06
CA VAL A 184 12.23 14.70 12.61
C VAL A 184 11.52 13.47 12.01
N LEU A 185 11.91 12.26 12.41
CA LEU A 185 11.30 11.01 11.94
C LEU A 185 9.87 10.81 12.46
N SER A 186 9.46 11.51 13.52
CA SER A 186 8.10 11.42 14.06
C SER A 186 7.03 11.82 13.04
N LEU A 187 7.32 12.74 12.11
CA LEU A 187 6.40 13.17 11.07
C LEU A 187 6.09 12.06 10.04
N PRO A 188 7.07 11.49 9.32
CA PRO A 188 6.80 10.38 8.40
C PRO A 188 6.22 9.16 9.13
N MET A 189 6.67 8.85 10.35
CA MET A 189 6.08 7.77 11.16
C MET A 189 4.61 8.03 11.49
N THR A 190 4.22 9.27 11.79
CA THR A 190 2.83 9.65 12.05
C THR A 190 1.98 9.52 10.78
N ILE A 191 2.51 9.95 9.63
CA ILE A 191 1.84 9.78 8.34
C ILE A 191 1.62 8.29 8.06
N GLU A 192 2.65 7.46 8.20
CA GLU A 192 2.55 6.01 8.01
C GLU A 192 1.58 5.37 9.01
N ALA A 193 1.62 5.75 10.29
CA ALA A 193 0.70 5.23 11.29
C ALA A 193 -0.77 5.57 10.96
N LEU A 194 -1.05 6.72 10.35
CA LEU A 194 -2.42 7.14 10.03
C LEU A 194 -2.90 6.74 8.64
N LYS A 195 -1.99 6.63 7.66
CA LYS A 195 -2.31 6.43 6.23
C LYS A 195 -1.78 5.12 5.65
N GLY A 196 -0.82 4.48 6.33
CA GLY A 196 -0.02 3.39 5.80
C GLY A 196 1.02 3.86 4.79
N LEU A 197 1.81 2.92 4.26
CA LEU A 197 2.66 3.17 3.11
C LEU A 197 1.84 3.18 1.82
N GLU A 198 2.37 3.86 0.80
CA GLU A 198 1.82 3.86 -0.54
C GLU A 198 1.98 2.48 -1.18
N ASN A 199 0.85 1.83 -1.47
CA ASN A 199 0.76 0.59 -2.24
C ASN A 199 -0.63 0.46 -2.88
N GLY A 200 -0.81 -0.55 -3.73
CA GLY A 200 -2.08 -0.83 -4.42
C GLY A 200 -3.29 -0.92 -3.48
N ALA A 201 -3.16 -1.57 -2.33
CA ALA A 201 -4.26 -1.75 -1.37
C ALA A 201 -4.65 -0.45 -0.64
N THR A 202 -3.70 0.44 -0.33
CA THR A 202 -3.98 1.73 0.33
C THR A 202 -4.55 2.76 -0.65
N LEU A 203 -4.17 2.69 -1.93
CA LEU A 203 -4.60 3.64 -2.96
C LEU A 203 -5.94 3.26 -3.62
N ARG A 204 -6.20 1.98 -3.92
CA ARG A 204 -7.42 1.54 -4.62
C ARG A 204 -8.72 1.80 -3.85
N LYS A 205 -8.68 1.80 -2.50
CA LYS A 205 -9.86 2.09 -1.66
C LYS A 205 -10.43 3.51 -1.88
N LYS A 206 -9.59 4.47 -2.33
CA LYS A 206 -10.03 5.83 -2.69
C LYS A 206 -10.78 5.85 -4.03
N GLU A 207 -10.38 5.04 -5.00
CA GLU A 207 -10.99 5.00 -6.34
C GLU A 207 -12.36 4.31 -6.34
N ARG A 208 -12.50 3.17 -5.63
CA ARG A 208 -13.81 2.50 -5.46
C ARG A 208 -14.85 3.41 -4.80
N LYS A 209 -14.49 4.13 -3.71
CA LYS A 209 -15.41 5.09 -3.05
C LYS A 209 -15.82 6.27 -3.95
N LYS A 210 -14.91 6.77 -4.80
CA LYS A 210 -15.22 7.82 -5.78
C LYS A 210 -16.17 7.32 -6.88
N ARG A 211 -15.95 6.10 -7.40
CA ARG A 211 -16.84 5.47 -8.39
C ARG A 211 -18.25 5.24 -7.81
N THR A 212 -18.38 4.71 -6.59
CA THR A 212 -19.70 4.48 -5.95
C THR A 212 -20.46 5.78 -5.67
N LYS A 213 -19.79 6.84 -5.19
CA LYS A 213 -20.42 8.16 -4.99
C LYS A 213 -20.90 8.79 -6.30
N ARG A 214 -20.15 8.65 -7.40
CA ARG A 214 -20.58 9.13 -8.72
C ARG A 214 -21.81 8.39 -9.24
N VAL A 215 -21.93 7.08 -9.02
CA VAL A 215 -23.14 6.32 -9.44
C VAL A 215 -24.39 6.72 -8.65
N LEU A 216 -24.23 7.06 -7.37
CA LEU A 216 -25.33 7.51 -6.50
C LEU A 216 -25.79 8.96 -6.76
N LEU A 217 -24.97 9.80 -7.40
CA LEU A 217 -25.31 11.18 -7.76
C LEU A 217 -26.04 11.28 -9.12
N TRP A 218 -26.14 10.18 -9.85
CA TRP A 218 -26.76 10.07 -11.18
C TRP A 218 -27.96 9.11 -11.17
N ARG A 219 -28.52 8.84 -10.00
CA ARG A 219 -29.82 8.18 -9.77
C ARG A 219 -30.69 9.12 -8.97
#